data_AF-R8N3C3-F1
#
_entry.id   AF-R8N3C3-F1
#
_cell.length_a   1.000
_cell.length_b   1.000
_cell.length_c   1.000
_cell.angle_alpha   90.00
_cell.angle_beta   90.00
_cell.angle_gamma   90.00
#
_symmetry.space_group_name_H-M   'P 1'
#
loop_
_entity.id
_entity.type
_entity.pdbx_description
1 polymer ?
#
loop_
_entity_poly.entity_id
_entity_poly.type
_entity_poly.pdbx_seq_one_letter_code
_entity_poly.pdbx_strand_id
1 'polypeptide(L)'
;MNEHIQLMIEWIEGNLKKEFSLDKLSDYMGYSPYFCSFKFHQVTGISIRRYILLRRLYLSTEDLTNDRKIIDIAFDYDYSSQEAYSRAFKTVFGITPGKFQLNKIPVQSFIKLSINDGKEWDRMNFSRKVEVNQLRNAKSELFDKDVLNILNGQFMYEEFKSERLMGESDYAPFNEAMCVNATTAQIFDDEFIKTRAEGHQGTVENYIKKVIHPLENLFKKEYKCIVLWFGEDMFCQMNLLTVLSYLEQSDYKGKVYLNSFREDEFKVSQIELELGNYFSVYNEVLVNHKKPSHEILPVMYQAIDLYLEMLKENNVVVKYISKNKGLPTQELLKRLFNLFPTIGYGDLQYIELINKAR
;
A
#
# COMPACT_ATOMS: atom_id res chain seq x y z
N MET A 1 -3.05 -7.92 28.75
CA MET A 1 -2.92 -8.83 27.59
C MET A 1 -2.20 -8.15 26.42
N ASN A 2 -2.64 -6.95 26.01
CA ASN A 2 -1.97 -6.16 24.98
C ASN A 2 -0.55 -5.70 25.40
N GLU A 3 -0.33 -5.43 26.68
CA GLU A 3 0.98 -5.02 27.23
C GLU A 3 2.09 -6.06 27.04
N HIS A 4 1.81 -7.35 27.24
CA HIS A 4 2.84 -8.40 27.03
C HIS A 4 3.26 -8.52 25.57
N ILE A 5 2.33 -8.30 24.63
CA ILE A 5 2.67 -8.31 23.20
C ILE A 5 3.47 -7.08 22.83
N GLN A 6 3.11 -5.92 23.39
CA GLN A 6 3.88 -4.69 23.20
C GLN A 6 5.33 -4.86 23.72
N LEU A 7 5.51 -5.50 24.89
CA LEU A 7 6.83 -5.84 25.42
C LEU A 7 7.60 -6.82 24.52
N MET A 8 6.93 -7.83 23.96
CA MET A 8 7.54 -8.73 22.96
C MET A 8 8.02 -7.94 21.74
N ILE A 9 7.19 -7.03 21.22
CA ILE A 9 7.53 -6.18 20.07
C ILE A 9 8.74 -5.31 20.40
N GLU A 10 8.75 -4.64 21.54
CA GLU A 10 9.86 -3.79 21.98
C GLU A 10 11.17 -4.56 22.13
N TRP A 11 11.11 -5.76 22.71
CA TRP A 11 12.27 -6.63 22.80
C TRP A 11 12.78 -7.03 21.41
N ILE A 12 11.88 -7.41 20.50
CA ILE A 12 12.26 -7.77 19.12
C ILE A 12 12.92 -6.57 18.41
N GLU A 13 12.31 -5.38 18.49
CA GLU A 13 12.84 -4.15 17.89
C GLU A 13 14.26 -3.82 18.40
N GLY A 14 14.49 -3.94 19.71
CA GLY A 14 15.81 -3.75 20.32
C GLY A 14 16.87 -4.79 19.92
N ASN A 15 16.46 -5.88 19.26
CA ASN A 15 17.34 -6.98 18.84
C ASN A 15 17.33 -7.22 17.31
N LEU A 16 16.78 -6.30 16.51
CA LEU A 16 16.69 -6.50 15.04
C LEU A 16 18.05 -6.64 14.34
N LYS A 17 19.12 -6.01 14.84
CA LYS A 17 20.47 -6.08 14.27
C LYS A 17 21.36 -7.18 14.88
N LYS A 18 20.77 -8.09 15.65
CA LYS A 18 21.47 -9.19 16.34
C LYS A 18 20.82 -10.52 15.98
N GLU A 19 21.54 -11.62 16.17
CA GLU A 19 20.99 -12.97 16.05
C GLU A 19 19.74 -13.13 16.94
N PHE A 20 18.59 -13.32 16.30
CA PHE A 20 17.33 -13.54 17.00
C PHE A 20 17.24 -14.98 17.50
N SER A 21 16.86 -15.15 18.76
CA SER A 21 16.53 -16.45 19.35
C SER A 21 15.16 -16.37 20.02
N LEU A 22 14.29 -17.33 19.68
CA LEU A 22 12.99 -17.46 20.32
C LEU A 22 13.14 -17.83 21.80
N ASP A 23 14.18 -18.59 22.16
CA ASP A 23 14.47 -18.93 23.56
C ASP A 23 14.84 -17.68 24.36
N LYS A 24 15.71 -16.81 23.82
CA LYS A 24 16.05 -15.52 24.48
C LYS A 24 14.84 -14.63 24.71
N LEU A 25 13.94 -14.54 23.72
CA LEU A 25 12.67 -13.82 23.89
C LEU A 25 11.81 -14.45 24.99
N SER A 26 11.78 -15.78 25.03
CA SER A 26 10.97 -16.56 25.97
C SER A 26 11.46 -16.40 27.40
N ASP A 27 12.77 -16.46 27.61
CA ASP A 27 13.42 -16.20 28.89
C ASP A 27 13.13 -14.77 29.37
N TYR A 28 13.21 -13.78 28.48
CA TYR A 28 12.86 -12.39 28.79
C TYR A 28 11.39 -12.24 29.20
N MET A 29 10.48 -12.91 28.50
CA MET A 29 9.05 -12.81 28.75
C MET A 29 8.56 -13.67 29.92
N GLY A 30 9.35 -14.64 30.38
CA GLY A 30 8.95 -15.61 31.40
C GLY A 30 7.90 -16.62 30.91
N TYR A 31 7.82 -16.86 29.61
CA TYR A 31 6.87 -17.79 28.99
C TYR A 31 7.60 -18.82 28.12
N SER A 32 6.93 -19.90 27.74
CA SER A 32 7.53 -20.88 26.82
C SER A 32 7.68 -20.32 25.40
N PRO A 33 8.66 -20.81 24.61
CA PRO A 33 8.83 -20.48 23.19
C PRO A 33 7.56 -20.64 22.37
N TYR A 34 6.82 -21.72 22.61
CA TYR A 34 5.54 -21.95 21.97
C TYR A 34 4.53 -20.85 22.30
N PHE A 35 4.38 -20.50 23.58
CA PHE A 35 3.42 -19.47 24.00
C PHE A 35 3.76 -18.11 23.41
N CYS A 36 5.03 -17.69 23.42
CA CYS A 36 5.48 -16.45 22.81
C CYS A 36 5.13 -16.38 21.32
N SER A 37 5.51 -17.41 20.55
CA SER A 37 5.22 -17.46 19.11
C SER A 37 3.72 -17.52 18.82
N PHE A 38 2.98 -18.36 19.54
CA PHE A 38 1.54 -18.51 19.38
C PHE A 38 0.81 -17.20 19.70
N LYS A 39 1.12 -16.57 20.84
CA LYS A 39 0.47 -15.33 21.27
C LYS A 39 0.82 -14.15 20.38
N PHE A 40 2.07 -14.00 19.99
CA PHE A 40 2.48 -12.97 19.03
C PHE A 40 1.68 -13.12 17.73
N HIS A 41 1.64 -14.32 17.15
CA HIS A 41 0.90 -14.55 15.91
C HIS A 41 -0.62 -14.38 16.07
N GLN A 42 -1.18 -14.83 17.20
CA GLN A 42 -2.60 -14.68 17.51
C GLN A 42 -3.02 -13.21 17.56
N VAL A 43 -2.17 -12.35 18.14
CA VAL A 43 -2.49 -10.92 18.33
C VAL A 43 -2.12 -10.09 17.11
N THR A 44 -0.95 -10.31 16.52
CA THR A 44 -0.42 -9.48 15.41
C THR A 44 -0.84 -9.95 14.02
N GLY A 45 -1.34 -11.18 13.89
CA GLY A 45 -1.68 -11.79 12.60
C GLY A 45 -0.48 -12.28 11.78
N ILE A 46 0.76 -12.01 12.21
CA ILE A 46 2.00 -12.38 11.51
C ILE A 46 2.93 -13.18 12.41
N SER A 47 3.81 -14.00 11.83
CA SER A 47 4.80 -14.72 12.65
C SER A 47 5.94 -13.80 13.07
N ILE A 48 6.57 -14.07 14.21
CA ILE A 48 7.73 -13.31 14.70
C ILE A 48 8.84 -13.28 13.64
N ARG A 49 9.13 -14.43 13.01
CA ARG A 49 10.14 -14.53 11.94
C ARG A 49 9.82 -13.63 10.74
N ARG A 50 8.56 -13.58 10.32
CA ARG A 50 8.13 -12.71 9.20
C ARG A 50 8.21 -11.23 9.60
N TYR A 51 7.81 -10.90 10.84
CA TYR A 51 7.94 -9.54 11.38
C TYR A 51 9.40 -9.06 11.35
N ILE A 52 10.32 -9.85 11.91
CA ILE A 52 11.76 -9.53 11.92
C ILE A 52 12.30 -9.35 10.51
N LEU A 53 11.98 -10.27 9.60
CA LEU A 53 12.40 -10.19 8.19
C LEU A 53 11.97 -8.86 7.56
N LEU A 54 10.70 -8.50 7.66
CA LEU A 54 10.15 -7.28 7.07
C LEU A 54 10.75 -6.03 7.72
N ARG A 55 10.88 -6.00 9.05
CA ARG A 55 11.51 -4.87 9.78
C ARG A 55 12.97 -4.69 9.40
N ARG A 56 13.78 -5.75 9.41
CA ARG A 56 15.20 -5.69 9.01
C ARG A 56 15.36 -5.17 7.58
N LEU A 57 14.60 -5.72 6.64
CA LEU A 57 14.68 -5.33 5.24
C LEU A 57 14.24 -3.87 5.04
N TYR A 58 13.12 -3.46 5.65
CA TYR A 58 12.67 -2.08 5.56
C TYR A 58 13.66 -1.09 6.19
N LEU A 59 14.18 -1.36 7.39
CA LEU A 59 15.20 -0.50 8.01
C LEU A 59 16.47 -0.41 7.16
N SER A 60 16.86 -1.51 6.50
CA SER A 60 18.03 -1.50 5.61
C SER A 60 17.89 -0.59 4.39
N THR A 61 16.66 -0.16 4.04
CA THR A 61 16.46 0.77 2.91
C THR A 61 17.00 2.17 3.18
N GLU A 62 17.02 2.60 4.44
CA GLU A 62 17.64 3.86 4.85
C GLU A 62 19.16 3.79 4.63
N ASP A 63 19.79 2.70 5.05
CA ASP A 63 21.22 2.45 4.82
C ASP A 63 21.55 2.38 3.31
N LEU A 64 20.70 1.73 2.51
CA LEU A 64 20.84 1.67 1.05
C LEU A 64 20.74 3.05 0.40
N THR A 65 19.80 3.88 0.85
CA THR A 65 19.58 5.24 0.32
C THR A 65 20.76 6.17 0.60
N ASN A 66 21.52 5.88 1.67
CA ASN A 66 22.76 6.54 2.05
C ASN A 66 24.01 5.94 1.37
N ASP A 67 23.84 5.19 0.29
CA ASP A 67 24.94 4.64 -0.54
C ASP A 67 25.94 3.75 0.23
N ARG A 68 25.52 3.14 1.36
CA ARG A 68 26.34 2.18 2.09
C ARG A 68 26.57 0.90 1.28
N LYS A 69 27.71 0.25 1.49
CA LYS A 69 28.05 -1.01 0.82
C LYS A 69 27.07 -2.11 1.22
N ILE A 70 26.50 -2.77 0.22
CA ILE A 70 25.47 -3.81 0.40
C ILE A 70 25.95 -4.96 1.30
N ILE A 71 27.23 -5.36 1.21
CA ILE A 71 27.79 -6.40 2.08
C ILE A 71 27.83 -5.98 3.56
N ASP A 72 28.16 -4.73 3.86
CA ASP A 72 28.21 -4.23 5.24
C ASP A 72 26.79 -4.16 5.81
N ILE A 73 25.82 -3.70 5.00
CA ILE A 73 24.39 -3.71 5.36
C ILE A 73 23.93 -5.14 5.64
N ALA A 74 24.30 -6.11 4.80
CA ALA A 74 23.91 -7.50 5.00
C ALA A 74 24.35 -8.02 6.38
N PHE A 75 25.61 -7.76 6.77
CA PHE A 75 26.12 -8.17 8.07
C PHE A 75 25.48 -7.39 9.24
N ASP A 76 25.26 -6.08 9.10
CA ASP A 76 24.59 -5.25 10.11
C ASP A 76 23.16 -5.73 10.43
N TYR A 77 22.47 -6.31 9.46
CA TYR A 77 21.13 -6.88 9.62
C TYR A 77 21.13 -8.40 9.78
N ASP A 78 22.26 -8.96 10.22
CA ASP A 78 22.39 -10.36 10.64
C ASP A 78 22.03 -11.35 9.51
N TYR A 79 22.52 -11.06 8.30
CA TYR A 79 22.57 -12.00 7.19
C TYR A 79 23.96 -12.62 7.08
N SER A 80 24.01 -13.92 6.78
CA SER A 80 25.26 -14.66 6.65
C SER A 80 26.08 -14.31 5.40
N SER A 81 25.46 -13.69 4.39
CA SER A 81 26.13 -13.23 3.18
C SER A 81 25.33 -12.16 2.44
N GLN A 82 25.99 -11.43 1.53
CA GLN A 82 25.36 -10.44 0.65
C GLN A 82 24.28 -11.09 -0.24
N GLU A 83 24.50 -12.32 -0.70
CA GLU A 83 23.56 -13.07 -1.56
C GLU A 83 22.32 -13.50 -0.78
N ALA A 84 22.46 -13.88 0.50
CA ALA A 84 21.32 -14.17 1.36
C ALA A 84 20.44 -12.93 1.55
N TYR A 85 21.06 -11.79 1.86
CA TYR A 85 20.38 -10.50 1.96
C TYR A 85 19.70 -10.11 0.64
N SER A 86 20.43 -10.16 -0.47
CA SER A 86 19.91 -9.75 -1.79
C SER A 86 18.73 -10.61 -2.24
N ARG A 87 18.75 -11.92 -1.97
CA ARG A 87 17.61 -12.80 -2.24
C ARG A 87 16.40 -12.46 -1.36
N ALA A 88 16.62 -12.22 -0.08
CA ALA A 88 15.54 -11.84 0.85
C ALA A 88 14.92 -10.50 0.43
N PHE A 89 15.75 -9.51 0.13
CA PHE A 89 15.34 -8.18 -0.34
C PHE A 89 14.53 -8.28 -1.64
N LYS A 90 15.04 -9.00 -2.65
CA LYS A 90 14.31 -9.23 -3.92
C LYS A 90 13.01 -9.99 -3.73
N THR A 91 12.95 -10.94 -2.81
CA THR A 91 11.72 -11.69 -2.51
C THR A 91 10.64 -10.77 -1.94
N VAL A 92 11.02 -9.81 -1.09
CA VAL A 92 10.08 -8.90 -0.43
C VAL A 92 9.71 -7.71 -1.30
N PHE A 93 10.68 -7.07 -1.96
CA PHE A 93 10.50 -5.82 -2.70
C PHE A 93 10.47 -5.99 -4.22
N GLY A 94 10.61 -7.21 -4.74
CA GLY A 94 10.61 -7.49 -6.19
C GLY A 94 11.90 -7.12 -6.93
N ILE A 95 12.73 -6.24 -6.35
CA ILE A 95 13.98 -5.73 -6.95
C ILE A 95 15.22 -6.06 -6.11
N THR A 96 16.41 -5.99 -6.70
CA THR A 96 17.66 -6.19 -5.94
C THR A 96 18.02 -4.93 -5.14
N PRO A 97 18.78 -5.06 -4.03
CA PRO A 97 19.22 -3.91 -3.23
C PRO A 97 20.07 -2.92 -4.06
N GLY A 98 20.88 -3.41 -5.01
CA GLY A 98 21.65 -2.54 -5.90
C GLY A 98 20.77 -1.72 -6.84
N LYS A 99 19.68 -2.28 -7.37
CA LYS A 99 18.72 -1.54 -8.20
C LYS A 99 17.96 -0.51 -7.37
N PHE A 100 17.59 -0.87 -6.14
CA PHE A 100 16.97 0.05 -5.19
C PHE A 100 17.89 1.25 -4.89
N GLN A 101 19.17 1.00 -4.57
CA GLN A 101 20.16 2.04 -4.29
C GLN A 101 20.37 2.99 -5.47
N LEU A 102 20.44 2.46 -6.70
CA LEU A 102 20.63 3.27 -7.91
C LEU A 102 19.45 4.21 -8.21
N ASN A 103 18.23 3.69 -8.09
CA ASN A 103 17.03 4.37 -8.59
C ASN A 103 16.19 5.03 -7.48
N LYS A 104 16.48 4.74 -6.19
CA LYS A 104 15.77 5.27 -5.01
C LYS A 104 14.24 5.14 -5.10
N ILE A 105 13.79 3.98 -5.61
CA ILE A 105 12.38 3.69 -5.89
C ILE A 105 11.61 3.47 -4.57
N PRO A 106 10.39 4.01 -4.40
CA PRO A 106 9.59 3.77 -3.21
C PRO A 106 9.27 2.28 -3.01
N VAL A 107 9.31 1.87 -1.74
CA VAL A 107 8.90 0.54 -1.25
C VAL A 107 7.75 0.69 -0.26
N GLN A 108 6.94 -0.34 -0.07
CA GLN A 108 5.92 -0.31 0.99
C GLN A 108 6.59 -0.28 2.36
N SER A 109 6.19 0.70 3.17
CA SER A 109 6.67 0.87 4.53
C SER A 109 6.26 -0.28 5.42
N PHE A 110 7.18 -0.73 6.27
CA PHE A 110 6.86 -1.71 7.31
C PHE A 110 7.32 -1.18 8.67
N ILE A 111 6.47 -0.38 9.30
CA ILE A 111 6.75 0.28 10.58
C ILE A 111 6.65 -0.68 11.77
N LYS A 112 7.20 -0.24 12.91
CA LYS A 112 7.06 -0.95 14.19
C LYS A 112 5.58 -1.11 14.51
N LEU A 113 5.17 -2.32 14.87
CA LEU A 113 3.80 -2.56 15.35
C LEU A 113 3.57 -1.83 16.68
N SER A 114 2.42 -1.18 16.82
CA SER A 114 1.95 -0.62 18.09
C SER A 114 0.56 -1.18 18.41
N ILE A 115 0.43 -1.80 19.58
CA ILE A 115 -0.85 -2.40 20.01
C ILE A 115 -1.70 -1.39 20.81
N ASN A 116 -1.11 -0.27 21.25
CA ASN A 116 -1.73 0.66 22.21
C ASN A 116 -2.09 2.04 21.64
N ASP A 117 -1.74 2.34 20.38
CA ASP A 117 -1.98 3.67 19.83
C ASP A 117 -3.36 3.75 19.16
N GLY A 118 -4.32 4.27 19.92
CA GLY A 118 -5.57 4.82 19.38
C GLY A 118 -5.52 6.34 19.52
N LYS A 119 -4.87 7.03 18.57
CA LYS A 119 -4.69 8.49 18.45
C LYS A 119 -3.73 8.71 17.26
N GLU A 120 -3.94 9.54 16.23
CA GLU A 120 -4.64 10.82 16.08
C GLU A 120 -5.04 11.04 14.61
N TRP A 121 -6.33 11.12 14.31
CA TRP A 121 -6.82 11.56 12.99
C TRP A 121 -6.61 13.07 12.76
N ASP A 122 -6.65 13.88 13.83
CA ASP A 122 -6.56 15.35 13.73
C ASP A 122 -5.13 15.88 13.46
N ARG A 123 -4.07 15.09 13.75
CA ARG A 123 -2.70 15.48 13.39
C ARG A 123 -2.38 15.25 11.91
N MET A 124 -3.15 14.41 11.21
CA MET A 124 -2.89 14.03 9.81
C MET A 124 -3.12 15.22 8.86
N ASN A 125 -4.25 15.93 8.96
CA ASN A 125 -4.62 16.99 8.00
C ASN A 125 -3.61 18.15 7.95
N PHE A 126 -3.02 18.54 9.09
CA PHE A 126 -2.00 19.59 9.11
C PHE A 126 -0.71 19.14 8.43
N SER A 127 -0.29 17.89 8.65
CA SER A 127 0.88 17.29 8.00
C SER A 127 0.74 17.30 6.47
N ARG A 128 -0.43 16.88 5.96
CA ARG A 128 -0.70 16.82 4.51
C ARG A 128 -0.56 18.18 3.83
N LYS A 129 -1.22 19.19 4.39
CA LYS A 129 -1.16 20.55 3.85
C LYS A 129 0.26 21.08 3.79
N VAL A 130 1.06 20.85 4.83
CA VAL A 130 2.46 21.31 4.87
C VAL A 130 3.27 20.61 3.77
N GLU A 131 3.18 19.29 3.69
CA GLU A 131 3.92 18.50 2.70
C GLU A 131 3.58 18.89 1.26
N VAL A 132 2.28 18.99 0.92
CA VAL A 132 1.86 19.35 -0.45
C VAL A 132 2.32 20.77 -0.81
N ASN A 133 2.27 21.72 0.13
CA ASN A 133 2.79 23.06 -0.11
C ASN A 133 4.31 23.08 -0.30
N GLN A 134 5.07 22.27 0.45
CA GLN A 134 6.51 22.13 0.24
C GLN A 134 6.82 21.55 -1.14
N LEU A 135 6.10 20.50 -1.54
CA LEU A 135 6.26 19.91 -2.87
C LEU A 135 5.92 20.91 -3.98
N ARG A 136 4.83 21.66 -3.83
CA ARG A 136 4.43 22.70 -4.78
C ARG A 136 5.46 23.82 -4.90
N ASN A 137 6.06 24.24 -3.78
CA ASN A 137 7.10 25.25 -3.80
C ASN A 137 8.39 24.74 -4.47
N ALA A 138 8.69 23.44 -4.33
CA ALA A 138 9.87 22.82 -4.92
C ALA A 138 9.69 22.48 -6.41
N LYS A 139 8.46 22.18 -6.84
CA LYS A 139 8.12 21.66 -8.18
C LYS A 139 6.85 22.31 -8.73
N SER A 140 6.84 23.64 -8.82
CA SER A 140 5.65 24.42 -9.20
C SER A 140 5.08 24.05 -10.56
N GLU A 141 5.93 23.55 -11.48
CA GLU A 141 5.55 23.08 -12.81
C GLU A 141 4.59 21.89 -12.79
N LEU A 142 4.54 21.13 -11.68
CA LEU A 142 3.63 20.00 -11.49
C LEU A 142 2.24 20.43 -10.95
N PHE A 143 2.01 21.73 -10.82
CA PHE A 143 0.76 22.31 -10.29
C PHE A 143 0.20 23.42 -11.21
N ASP A 144 0.63 23.43 -12.46
CA ASP A 144 0.23 24.39 -13.51
C ASP A 144 -0.96 23.87 -14.35
N LYS A 145 -1.52 24.71 -15.21
CA LYS A 145 -2.76 24.49 -15.99
C LYS A 145 -2.73 23.29 -16.93
N ASP A 146 -1.54 22.89 -17.38
CA ASP A 146 -1.35 21.75 -18.29
C ASP A 146 -1.15 20.41 -17.53
N VAL A 147 -1.40 20.40 -16.22
CA VAL A 147 -1.25 19.25 -15.34
C VAL A 147 -2.60 18.73 -14.85
N LEU A 148 -2.76 17.41 -14.83
CA LEU A 148 -3.86 16.73 -14.16
C LEU A 148 -3.35 15.94 -12.94
N ASN A 149 -3.88 16.23 -11.77
CA ASN A 149 -3.64 15.46 -10.55
C ASN A 149 -4.76 14.44 -10.32
N ILE A 150 -4.44 13.14 -10.30
CA ILE A 150 -5.41 12.08 -9.97
C ILE A 150 -5.20 11.65 -8.52
N LEU A 151 -6.24 11.80 -7.71
CA LEU A 151 -6.24 11.54 -6.27
C LEU A 151 -6.97 10.23 -5.97
N ASN A 152 -6.42 9.38 -5.11
CA ASN A 152 -7.07 8.12 -4.74
C ASN A 152 -8.28 8.35 -3.81
N GLY A 153 -9.48 8.45 -4.41
CA GLY A 153 -10.75 8.54 -3.71
C GLY A 153 -11.25 9.95 -3.37
N GLN A 154 -12.55 10.03 -3.05
CA GLN A 154 -13.27 11.29 -2.85
C GLN A 154 -12.77 12.07 -1.63
N PHE A 155 -12.39 11.38 -0.56
CA PHE A 155 -11.99 12.04 0.69
C PHE A 155 -10.77 12.94 0.49
N MET A 156 -9.71 12.40 -0.14
CA MET A 156 -8.49 13.15 -0.47
C MET A 156 -8.78 14.32 -1.40
N TYR A 157 -9.68 14.11 -2.37
CA TYR A 157 -10.12 15.17 -3.27
C TYR A 157 -10.82 16.32 -2.54
N GLU A 158 -11.76 16.04 -1.66
CA GLU A 158 -12.44 17.10 -0.89
C GLU A 158 -11.47 17.83 0.04
N GLU A 159 -10.54 17.11 0.67
CA GLU A 159 -9.49 17.69 1.50
C GLU A 159 -8.63 18.67 0.68
N PHE A 160 -8.07 18.21 -0.45
CA PHE A 160 -7.20 18.99 -1.32
C PHE A 160 -7.92 20.19 -1.95
N LYS A 161 -9.20 20.01 -2.29
CA LYS A 161 -10.08 21.05 -2.80
C LYS A 161 -10.35 22.14 -1.77
N SER A 162 -10.70 21.74 -0.54
CA SER A 162 -11.03 22.67 0.55
C SER A 162 -9.83 23.58 0.88
N GLU A 163 -8.63 23.02 0.83
CA GLU A 163 -7.37 23.70 1.13
C GLU A 163 -6.68 24.32 -0.10
N ARG A 164 -7.27 24.18 -1.30
CA ARG A 164 -6.74 24.68 -2.59
C ARG A 164 -5.29 24.27 -2.84
N LEU A 165 -4.98 23.00 -2.60
CA LEU A 165 -3.59 22.51 -2.63
C LEU A 165 -3.03 22.38 -4.04
N MET A 166 -3.88 22.16 -5.04
CA MET A 166 -3.47 21.83 -6.42
C MET A 166 -3.11 23.03 -7.31
N GLY A 167 -3.06 24.25 -6.78
CA GLY A 167 -2.64 25.42 -7.56
C GLY A 167 -3.59 25.71 -8.73
N GLU A 168 -3.03 25.88 -9.93
CA GLU A 168 -3.81 26.13 -11.17
C GLU A 168 -4.10 24.84 -11.96
N SER A 169 -3.62 23.69 -11.49
CA SER A 169 -3.83 22.40 -12.16
C SER A 169 -5.26 21.86 -12.01
N ASP A 170 -5.67 21.05 -12.97
CA ASP A 170 -6.87 20.23 -12.84
C ASP A 170 -6.61 19.06 -11.89
N TYR A 171 -7.64 18.61 -11.18
CA TYR A 171 -7.53 17.44 -10.31
C TYR A 171 -8.86 16.70 -10.20
N ALA A 172 -8.76 15.37 -10.10
CA ALA A 172 -9.92 14.48 -10.12
C ALA A 172 -9.75 13.32 -9.13
N PRO A 173 -10.82 12.90 -8.43
CA PRO A 173 -10.81 11.70 -7.63
C PRO A 173 -10.98 10.44 -8.49
N PHE A 174 -10.14 9.43 -8.28
CA PHE A 174 -10.37 8.07 -8.74
C PHE A 174 -11.21 7.32 -7.71
N ASN A 175 -12.51 7.22 -7.95
CA ASN A 175 -13.52 6.73 -6.99
C ASN A 175 -13.93 5.27 -7.21
N GLU A 176 -12.96 4.40 -7.46
CA GLU A 176 -13.21 2.97 -7.67
C GLU A 176 -12.40 2.13 -6.68
N ALA A 177 -12.92 0.95 -6.35
CA ALA A 177 -12.29 -0.05 -5.48
C ALA A 177 -11.89 -1.27 -6.32
N MET A 178 -10.75 -1.18 -7.00
CA MET A 178 -10.31 -2.22 -7.96
C MET A 178 -9.88 -3.54 -7.29
N CYS A 179 -9.72 -3.55 -5.97
CA CYS A 179 -9.43 -4.74 -5.18
C CYS A 179 -10.65 -5.65 -4.94
N VAL A 180 -11.86 -5.22 -5.29
CA VAL A 180 -13.09 -6.00 -5.15
C VAL A 180 -13.81 -6.13 -6.49
N ASN A 181 -14.60 -7.19 -6.63
CA ASN A 181 -15.42 -7.51 -7.81
C ASN A 181 -14.60 -7.73 -9.10
N ALA A 182 -15.23 -8.35 -10.10
CA ALA A 182 -14.60 -8.62 -11.39
C ALA A 182 -14.35 -7.33 -12.19
N THR A 183 -13.44 -7.39 -13.15
CA THR A 183 -13.14 -6.31 -14.09
C THR A 183 -12.80 -6.88 -15.47
N THR A 184 -12.64 -6.03 -16.47
CA THR A 184 -12.42 -6.37 -17.88
C THR A 184 -11.09 -5.80 -18.36
N ALA A 185 -10.59 -6.30 -19.50
CA ALA A 185 -9.31 -5.87 -20.03
C ALA A 185 -9.29 -4.39 -20.46
N GLN A 186 -10.35 -3.95 -21.15
CA GLN A 186 -10.49 -2.57 -21.63
C GLN A 186 -11.03 -1.70 -20.51
N ILE A 187 -10.29 -0.65 -20.13
CA ILE A 187 -10.66 0.17 -18.97
C ILE A 187 -11.55 1.33 -19.41
N PHE A 188 -12.65 1.52 -18.68
CA PHE A 188 -13.68 2.55 -18.89
C PHE A 188 -14.52 2.43 -20.17
N ASP A 189 -14.47 1.30 -20.88
CA ASP A 189 -15.45 1.02 -21.93
C ASP A 189 -16.81 0.61 -21.34
N ASP A 190 -17.81 0.44 -22.21
CA ASP A 190 -19.18 0.10 -21.80
C ASP A 190 -19.23 -1.25 -21.04
N GLU A 191 -18.38 -2.22 -21.42
CA GLU A 191 -18.31 -3.52 -20.77
C GLU A 191 -17.73 -3.38 -19.35
N PHE A 192 -16.63 -2.66 -19.19
CA PHE A 192 -16.03 -2.34 -17.90
C PHE A 192 -17.05 -1.66 -16.99
N ILE A 193 -17.69 -0.58 -17.47
CA ILE A 193 -18.67 0.17 -16.69
C ILE A 193 -19.80 -0.73 -16.20
N LYS A 194 -20.31 -1.60 -17.08
CA LYS A 194 -21.37 -2.55 -16.73
C LYS A 194 -20.90 -3.57 -15.71
N THR A 195 -19.76 -4.23 -15.94
CA THR A 195 -19.20 -5.24 -15.02
C THR A 195 -18.94 -4.64 -13.63
N ARG A 196 -18.38 -3.43 -13.56
CA ARG A 196 -18.10 -2.77 -12.28
C ARG A 196 -19.38 -2.32 -11.57
N ALA A 197 -20.35 -1.75 -12.29
CA ALA A 197 -21.65 -1.38 -11.72
C ALA A 197 -22.39 -2.58 -11.12
N GLU A 198 -22.43 -3.71 -11.85
CA GLU A 198 -23.03 -4.96 -11.39
C GLU A 198 -22.33 -5.51 -10.15
N GLY A 199 -20.98 -5.52 -10.13
CA GLY A 199 -20.20 -5.98 -8.99
C GLY A 199 -20.47 -5.21 -7.70
N HIS A 200 -20.67 -3.89 -7.80
CA HIS A 200 -21.00 -3.04 -6.65
C HIS A 200 -22.50 -3.01 -6.31
N GLN A 201 -23.30 -3.89 -6.93
CA GLN A 201 -24.76 -3.95 -6.74
C GLN A 201 -25.45 -2.59 -7.02
N GLY A 202 -24.88 -1.82 -7.95
CA GLY A 202 -25.34 -0.48 -8.32
C GLY A 202 -25.88 -0.40 -9.75
N THR A 203 -26.49 0.74 -10.09
CA THR A 203 -26.88 1.02 -11.48
C THR A 203 -25.69 1.58 -12.28
N VAL A 204 -25.68 1.32 -13.59
CA VAL A 204 -24.69 1.90 -14.53
C VAL A 204 -24.67 3.44 -14.43
N GLU A 205 -25.84 4.09 -14.34
CA GLU A 205 -25.94 5.55 -14.19
C GLU A 205 -25.24 6.05 -12.92
N ASN A 206 -25.47 5.39 -11.78
CA ASN A 206 -24.83 5.76 -10.53
C ASN A 206 -23.32 5.53 -10.57
N TYR A 207 -22.88 4.46 -11.24
CA TYR A 207 -21.47 4.18 -11.46
C TYR A 207 -20.81 5.27 -12.29
N ILE A 208 -21.39 5.61 -13.44
CA ILE A 208 -20.91 6.69 -14.31
C ILE A 208 -20.80 8.00 -13.52
N LYS A 209 -21.83 8.37 -12.76
CA LYS A 209 -21.84 9.59 -11.96
C LYS A 209 -20.70 9.64 -10.92
N LYS A 210 -20.38 8.50 -10.30
CA LYS A 210 -19.39 8.42 -9.21
C LYS A 210 -17.96 8.27 -9.70
N VAL A 211 -17.74 7.51 -10.78
CA VAL A 211 -16.40 7.09 -11.23
C VAL A 211 -16.01 7.77 -12.53
N ILE A 212 -16.89 7.77 -13.54
CA ILE A 212 -16.56 8.23 -14.89
C ILE A 212 -16.65 9.76 -15.00
N HIS A 213 -17.72 10.36 -14.48
CA HIS A 213 -17.96 11.80 -14.58
C HIS A 213 -16.84 12.65 -13.93
N PRO A 214 -16.31 12.30 -12.73
CA PRO A 214 -15.18 13.03 -12.16
C PRO A 214 -13.90 12.97 -13.01
N LEU A 215 -13.75 11.93 -13.84
CA LEU A 215 -12.59 11.73 -14.71
C LEU A 215 -12.79 12.31 -16.12
N GLU A 216 -13.88 13.03 -16.41
CA GLU A 216 -14.14 13.55 -17.77
C GLU A 216 -12.97 14.34 -18.36
N ASN A 217 -12.28 15.11 -17.51
CA ASN A 217 -11.11 15.87 -17.89
C ASN A 217 -9.97 14.98 -18.41
N LEU A 218 -9.75 13.80 -17.80
CA LEU A 218 -8.76 12.81 -18.25
C LEU A 218 -9.05 12.32 -19.67
N PHE A 219 -10.33 12.20 -20.02
CA PHE A 219 -10.77 11.67 -21.32
C PHE A 219 -10.81 12.72 -22.43
N LYS A 220 -11.04 13.98 -22.07
CA LYS A 220 -11.36 15.06 -23.03
C LYS A 220 -10.22 16.03 -23.27
N LYS A 221 -9.27 16.18 -22.34
CA LYS A 221 -8.17 17.14 -22.44
C LYS A 221 -6.84 16.43 -22.63
N GLU A 222 -5.95 17.06 -23.38
CA GLU A 222 -4.56 16.64 -23.51
C GLU A 222 -3.72 17.36 -22.45
N TYR A 223 -3.19 16.60 -21.48
CA TYR A 223 -2.28 17.13 -20.47
C TYR A 223 -0.84 16.80 -20.82
N LYS A 224 0.07 17.75 -20.62
CA LYS A 224 1.53 17.49 -20.75
C LYS A 224 2.05 16.59 -19.63
N CYS A 225 1.38 16.63 -18.49
CA CYS A 225 1.79 15.92 -17.29
C CYS A 225 0.57 15.39 -16.51
N ILE A 226 0.66 14.16 -16.02
CA ILE A 226 -0.27 13.58 -15.06
C ILE A 226 0.49 13.26 -13.77
N VAL A 227 -0.05 13.69 -12.63
CA VAL A 227 0.52 13.45 -11.31
C VAL A 227 -0.45 12.56 -10.51
N LEU A 228 0.03 11.41 -10.08
CA LEU A 228 -0.76 10.37 -9.42
C LEU A 228 -0.48 10.40 -7.92
N TRP A 229 -1.52 10.54 -7.10
CA TRP A 229 -1.41 10.57 -5.63
C TRP A 229 -2.02 9.30 -5.04
N PHE A 230 -1.16 8.31 -4.78
CA PHE A 230 -1.58 6.98 -4.34
C PHE A 230 -0.70 6.51 -3.18
N GLY A 231 -1.35 6.08 -2.10
CA GLY A 231 -0.69 5.52 -0.93
C GLY A 231 -0.02 4.17 -1.20
N GLU A 232 0.73 3.68 -0.23
CA GLU A 232 1.50 2.43 -0.33
C GLU A 232 0.68 1.15 -0.10
N ASP A 233 -0.58 1.26 0.35
CA ASP A 233 -1.42 0.12 0.63
C ASP A 233 -1.94 -0.58 -0.64
N MET A 234 -2.43 -1.81 -0.46
CA MET A 234 -2.93 -2.65 -1.54
C MET A 234 -4.06 -1.99 -2.34
N PHE A 235 -5.01 -1.35 -1.67
CA PHE A 235 -6.14 -0.70 -2.31
C PHE A 235 -5.66 0.42 -3.26
N CYS A 236 -4.82 1.32 -2.76
CA CYS A 236 -4.21 2.39 -3.54
C CYS A 236 -3.43 1.85 -4.74
N GLN A 237 -2.62 0.81 -4.54
CA GLN A 237 -1.77 0.27 -5.60
C GLN A 237 -2.55 -0.47 -6.70
N MET A 238 -3.69 -1.13 -6.39
CA MET A 238 -4.56 -1.72 -7.42
C MET A 238 -5.26 -0.65 -8.27
N ASN A 239 -5.64 0.46 -7.63
CA ASN A 239 -6.17 1.61 -8.33
C ASN A 239 -5.11 2.29 -9.20
N LEU A 240 -3.89 2.46 -8.68
CA LEU A 240 -2.76 2.99 -9.44
C LEU A 240 -2.48 2.14 -10.70
N LEU A 241 -2.42 0.81 -10.56
CA LEU A 241 -2.23 -0.10 -11.68
C LEU A 241 -3.32 0.06 -12.75
N THR A 242 -4.56 0.31 -12.33
CA THR A 242 -5.69 0.55 -13.24
C THR A 242 -5.52 1.85 -14.00
N VAL A 243 -5.16 2.94 -13.32
CA VAL A 243 -4.90 4.23 -13.99
C VAL A 243 -3.74 4.12 -14.97
N LEU A 244 -2.61 3.51 -14.58
CA LEU A 244 -1.45 3.35 -15.46
C LEU A 244 -1.76 2.49 -16.68
N SER A 245 -2.52 1.40 -16.50
CA SER A 245 -3.01 0.57 -17.60
C SER A 245 -3.92 1.36 -18.55
N TYR A 246 -4.79 2.23 -18.04
CA TYR A 246 -5.62 3.09 -18.87
C TYR A 246 -4.79 4.14 -19.65
N LEU A 247 -3.76 4.72 -19.03
CA LEU A 247 -2.87 5.66 -19.72
C LEU A 247 -2.13 4.99 -20.89
N GLU A 248 -1.73 3.72 -20.74
CA GLU A 248 -1.18 2.94 -21.85
C GLU A 248 -2.21 2.65 -22.94
N GLN A 249 -3.44 2.26 -22.56
CA GLN A 249 -4.52 1.99 -23.52
C GLN A 249 -4.96 3.23 -24.31
N SER A 250 -4.89 4.41 -23.70
CA SER A 250 -5.21 5.69 -24.33
C SER A 250 -4.04 6.31 -25.11
N ASP A 251 -2.90 5.60 -25.19
CA ASP A 251 -1.67 6.05 -25.85
C ASP A 251 -1.15 7.41 -25.32
N TYR A 252 -1.28 7.64 -24.01
CA TYR A 252 -0.87 8.89 -23.37
C TYR A 252 0.63 9.16 -23.56
N LYS A 253 0.96 10.33 -24.11
CA LYS A 253 2.34 10.72 -24.47
C LYS A 253 3.03 11.67 -23.48
N GLY A 254 2.29 12.18 -22.49
CA GLY A 254 2.84 13.10 -21.52
C GLY A 254 3.65 12.40 -20.43
N LYS A 255 4.22 13.20 -19.53
CA LYS A 255 4.97 12.69 -18.38
C LYS A 255 4.01 12.20 -17.30
N VAL A 256 4.37 11.12 -16.62
CA VAL A 256 3.61 10.60 -15.48
C VAL A 256 4.48 10.66 -14.24
N TYR A 257 3.99 11.26 -13.16
CA TYR A 257 4.66 11.25 -11.86
C TYR A 257 3.81 10.54 -10.83
N LEU A 258 4.44 9.80 -9.93
CA LEU A 258 3.81 9.20 -8.77
C LEU A 258 4.28 9.91 -7.51
N ASN A 259 3.33 10.45 -6.76
CA ASN A 259 3.48 10.84 -5.38
C ASN A 259 3.03 9.68 -4.50
N SER A 260 3.98 8.90 -3.99
CA SER A 260 3.75 7.79 -3.08
C SER A 260 3.94 8.25 -1.63
N PHE A 261 3.06 7.81 -0.72
CA PHE A 261 3.10 8.20 0.68
C PHE A 261 2.46 7.15 1.58
N ARG A 262 2.83 7.18 2.87
CA ARG A 262 2.14 6.43 3.93
C ARG A 262 0.99 7.27 4.50
N GLU A 263 -0.17 6.68 4.70
CA GLU A 263 -1.41 7.40 5.10
C GLU A 263 -1.31 8.15 6.44
N ASP A 264 -0.56 7.60 7.40
CA ASP A 264 -0.38 8.10 8.78
C ASP A 264 0.63 9.26 8.87
N GLU A 265 1.70 9.24 8.07
CA GLU A 265 2.75 10.27 8.09
C GLU A 265 2.56 11.32 6.99
N PHE A 266 2.04 10.88 5.83
CA PHE A 266 1.88 11.66 4.61
C PHE A 266 3.16 12.35 4.14
N LYS A 267 4.29 11.65 4.23
CA LYS A 267 5.54 12.09 3.60
C LYS A 267 5.59 11.60 2.16
N VAL A 268 5.74 12.53 1.21
CA VAL A 268 5.64 12.21 -0.22
C VAL A 268 7.00 11.87 -0.80
N SER A 269 7.11 10.67 -1.34
CA SER A 269 8.18 10.25 -2.24
C SER A 269 7.70 10.38 -3.67
N GLN A 270 8.30 11.29 -4.43
CA GLN A 270 7.95 11.51 -5.83
C GLN A 270 8.95 10.86 -6.79
N ILE A 271 8.42 10.14 -7.78
CA ILE A 271 9.19 9.59 -8.90
C ILE A 271 8.50 9.87 -10.24
N GLU A 272 9.28 10.02 -11.31
CA GLU A 272 8.76 9.95 -12.68
C GLU A 272 8.58 8.47 -13.08
N LEU A 273 7.47 8.16 -13.73
CA LEU A 273 7.12 6.82 -14.20
C LEU A 273 7.26 6.72 -15.71
N GLU A 274 7.83 5.61 -16.16
CA GLU A 274 7.82 5.20 -17.57
C GLU A 274 6.67 4.22 -17.80
N LEU A 275 5.80 4.53 -18.76
CA LEU A 275 4.76 3.61 -19.23
C LEU A 275 5.37 2.56 -20.17
N GLY A 276 4.86 1.33 -20.15
CA GLY A 276 5.21 0.31 -21.13
C GLY A 276 4.75 -1.12 -20.85
N ASN A 277 4.37 -1.46 -19.61
CA ASN A 277 3.97 -2.84 -19.25
C ASN A 277 2.72 -2.92 -18.35
N TYR A 278 2.15 -1.78 -17.95
CA TYR A 278 1.06 -1.75 -16.97
C TYR A 278 -0.23 -2.37 -17.49
N PHE A 279 -0.52 -2.32 -18.79
CA PHE A 279 -1.65 -3.02 -19.41
C PHE A 279 -1.50 -4.54 -19.33
N SER A 280 -0.31 -5.06 -19.62
CA SER A 280 -0.04 -6.49 -19.48
C SER A 280 -0.16 -6.92 -18.02
N VAL A 281 0.45 -6.16 -17.11
CA VAL A 281 0.40 -6.43 -15.66
C VAL A 281 -1.02 -6.35 -15.14
N TYR A 282 -1.82 -5.37 -15.57
CA TYR A 282 -3.22 -5.22 -15.21
C TYR A 282 -4.03 -6.46 -15.61
N ASN A 283 -3.85 -6.95 -16.85
CA ASN A 283 -4.51 -8.16 -17.31
C ASN A 283 -4.08 -9.39 -16.50
N GLU A 284 -2.79 -9.55 -16.23
CA GLU A 284 -2.29 -10.66 -15.41
C GLU A 284 -2.88 -10.64 -14.01
N VAL A 285 -2.87 -9.46 -13.36
CA VAL A 285 -3.20 -9.31 -11.94
C VAL A 285 -4.70 -9.16 -11.71
N LEU A 286 -5.33 -8.14 -12.28
CA LEU A 286 -6.71 -7.75 -11.94
C LEU A 286 -7.76 -8.54 -12.73
N VAL A 287 -7.43 -8.96 -13.95
CA VAL A 287 -8.36 -9.77 -14.77
C VAL A 287 -8.14 -11.27 -14.53
N ASN A 288 -6.87 -11.71 -14.48
CA ASN A 288 -6.53 -13.13 -14.43
C ASN A 288 -6.07 -13.62 -13.05
N HIS A 289 -5.91 -12.75 -12.06
CA HIS A 289 -5.47 -13.08 -10.70
C HIS A 289 -4.16 -13.88 -10.63
N LYS A 290 -3.18 -13.47 -11.45
CA LYS A 290 -1.83 -14.05 -11.53
C LYS A 290 -0.78 -13.05 -11.09
N LYS A 291 0.38 -13.56 -10.67
CA LYS A 291 1.56 -12.72 -10.45
C LYS A 291 2.02 -12.08 -11.77
N PRO A 292 2.53 -10.85 -11.72
CA PRO A 292 3.05 -10.18 -12.90
C PRO A 292 4.27 -10.91 -13.45
N SER A 293 4.37 -10.98 -14.77
CA SER A 293 5.56 -11.49 -15.47
C SER A 293 6.64 -10.41 -15.68
N HIS A 294 6.25 -9.14 -15.58
CA HIS A 294 7.12 -7.98 -15.77
C HIS A 294 7.61 -7.41 -14.44
N GLU A 295 8.78 -6.77 -14.45
CA GLU A 295 9.24 -6.00 -13.31
C GLU A 295 8.38 -4.74 -13.14
N ILE A 296 8.04 -4.41 -11.91
CA ILE A 296 7.14 -3.31 -11.54
C ILE A 296 7.70 -2.56 -10.33
N LEU A 297 7.04 -1.46 -9.96
CA LEU A 297 7.38 -0.72 -8.75
C LEU A 297 7.38 -1.65 -7.51
N PRO A 298 8.38 -1.56 -6.63
CA PRO A 298 8.46 -2.39 -5.42
C PRO A 298 7.22 -2.31 -4.52
N VAL A 299 6.70 -1.10 -4.31
CA VAL A 299 5.47 -0.87 -3.56
C VAL A 299 4.27 -1.60 -4.19
N MET A 300 4.16 -1.58 -5.53
CA MET A 300 3.11 -2.28 -6.27
C MET A 300 3.29 -3.80 -6.21
N TYR A 301 4.54 -4.30 -6.29
CA TYR A 301 4.85 -5.72 -6.16
C TYR A 301 4.35 -6.29 -4.83
N GLN A 302 4.62 -5.59 -3.71
CA GLN A 302 4.16 -5.99 -2.38
C GLN A 302 2.64 -5.96 -2.27
N ALA A 303 2.01 -4.92 -2.82
CA ALA A 303 0.56 -4.79 -2.87
C ALA A 303 -0.11 -5.92 -3.67
N ILE A 304 0.44 -6.31 -4.83
CA ILE A 304 -0.10 -7.39 -5.65
C ILE A 304 -0.03 -8.73 -4.91
N ASP A 305 1.08 -9.02 -4.22
CA ASP A 305 1.19 -10.23 -3.41
C ASP A 305 0.12 -10.27 -2.31
N LEU A 306 -0.18 -9.13 -1.69
CA LEU A 306 -1.24 -9.01 -0.70
C LEU A 306 -2.64 -9.15 -1.34
N TYR A 307 -2.87 -8.55 -2.51
CA TYR A 307 -4.12 -8.67 -3.26
C TYR A 307 -4.44 -10.12 -3.61
N LEU A 308 -3.48 -10.83 -4.19
CA LEU A 308 -3.65 -12.25 -4.54
C LEU A 308 -3.85 -13.14 -3.31
N GLU A 309 -3.26 -12.79 -2.16
CA GLU A 309 -3.56 -13.47 -0.89
C GLU A 309 -4.99 -13.18 -0.41
N MET A 310 -5.45 -11.93 -0.53
CA MET A 310 -6.79 -11.50 -0.11
C MET A 310 -7.92 -12.11 -0.94
N LEU A 311 -7.67 -12.48 -2.20
CA LEU A 311 -8.64 -13.20 -3.03
C LEU A 311 -8.94 -14.63 -2.54
N LYS A 312 -8.08 -15.22 -1.69
CA LYS A 312 -8.30 -16.56 -1.16
C LYS A 312 -9.43 -16.54 -0.14
N GLU A 313 -10.32 -17.54 -0.19
CA GLU A 313 -11.44 -17.67 0.77
C GLU A 313 -10.98 -17.67 2.24
N ASN A 314 -9.82 -18.28 2.51
CA ASN A 314 -9.27 -18.38 3.86
C ASN A 314 -8.01 -17.52 4.02
N ASN A 315 -8.07 -16.27 3.55
CA ASN A 315 -7.00 -15.28 3.68
C ASN A 315 -6.76 -14.90 5.16
N VAL A 316 -5.68 -14.14 5.40
CA VAL A 316 -5.25 -13.75 6.75
C VAL A 316 -6.31 -12.96 7.54
N VAL A 317 -7.09 -12.11 6.88
CA VAL A 317 -8.16 -11.32 7.50
C VAL A 317 -9.32 -12.22 7.90
N VAL A 318 -9.79 -13.09 7.01
CA VAL A 318 -10.87 -14.04 7.28
C VAL A 318 -10.48 -14.99 8.42
N LYS A 319 -9.23 -15.47 8.44
CA LYS A 319 -8.70 -16.28 9.56
C LYS A 319 -8.73 -15.51 10.87
N TYR A 320 -8.35 -14.23 10.86
CA TYR A 320 -8.37 -13.40 12.06
C TYR A 320 -9.80 -13.18 12.56
N ILE A 321 -10.73 -12.83 11.67
CA ILE A 321 -12.15 -12.68 11.99
C ILE A 321 -12.71 -13.98 12.59
N SER A 322 -12.44 -15.12 11.95
CA SER A 322 -12.92 -16.44 12.38
C SER A 322 -12.43 -16.83 13.79
N LYS A 323 -11.21 -16.44 14.15
CA LYS A 323 -10.65 -16.66 15.50
C LYS A 323 -11.22 -15.71 16.56
N ASN A 324 -11.84 -14.61 16.14
CA ASN A 324 -12.33 -13.54 17.01
C ASN A 324 -13.85 -13.29 16.87
N LYS A 325 -14.62 -14.31 16.45
CA LYS A 325 -16.08 -14.19 16.20
C LYS A 325 -16.87 -13.64 17.38
N GLY A 326 -16.42 -13.90 18.61
CA GLY A 326 -17.07 -13.43 19.84
C GLY A 326 -16.88 -11.93 20.14
N LEU A 327 -16.01 -11.22 19.41
CA LEU A 327 -15.87 -9.77 19.59
C LEU A 327 -17.01 -9.01 18.89
N PRO A 328 -17.49 -7.89 19.46
CA PRO A 328 -18.39 -6.97 18.76
C PRO A 328 -17.80 -6.49 17.42
N THR A 329 -18.64 -6.24 16.42
CA THR A 329 -18.19 -5.78 15.08
C THR A 329 -17.29 -4.54 15.16
N GLN A 330 -17.66 -3.55 15.97
CA GLN A 330 -16.89 -2.30 16.12
C GLN A 330 -15.48 -2.54 16.68
N GLU A 331 -15.35 -3.41 17.68
CA GLU A 331 -14.05 -3.78 18.25
C GLU A 331 -13.22 -4.56 17.22
N LEU A 332 -13.86 -5.44 16.44
CA LEU A 332 -13.19 -6.19 15.39
C LEU A 332 -12.69 -5.26 14.27
N LEU A 333 -13.50 -4.28 13.84
CA LEU A 333 -13.09 -3.28 12.85
C LEU A 333 -11.85 -2.50 13.31
N LYS A 334 -11.86 -1.98 14.55
CA LYS A 334 -10.71 -1.26 15.12
C LYS A 334 -9.44 -2.11 15.07
N ARG A 335 -9.54 -3.40 15.41
CA ARG A 335 -8.40 -4.33 15.33
C ARG A 335 -7.95 -4.59 13.91
N LEU A 336 -8.88 -4.73 12.96
CA LEU A 336 -8.56 -4.96 11.56
C LEU A 336 -7.79 -3.78 10.95
N PHE A 337 -8.22 -2.54 11.20
CA PHE A 337 -7.50 -1.35 10.77
C PHE A 337 -6.07 -1.28 11.34
N ASN A 338 -5.91 -1.62 12.61
CA ASN A 338 -4.59 -1.58 13.27
C ASN A 338 -3.66 -2.71 12.83
N LEU A 339 -4.20 -3.91 12.57
CA LEU A 339 -3.41 -5.10 12.27
C LEU A 339 -3.12 -5.28 10.78
N PHE A 340 -3.99 -4.77 9.92
CA PHE A 340 -3.87 -4.88 8.47
C PHE A 340 -3.89 -3.51 7.77
N PRO A 341 -3.05 -2.54 8.19
CA PRO A 341 -3.08 -1.18 7.63
C PRO A 341 -2.70 -1.17 6.14
N THR A 342 -1.87 -2.11 5.70
CA THR A 342 -1.41 -2.23 4.31
C THR A 342 -2.47 -2.75 3.34
N ILE A 343 -3.66 -3.15 3.81
CA ILE A 343 -4.76 -3.59 2.93
C ILE A 343 -5.48 -2.37 2.32
N GLY A 344 -5.61 -1.27 3.05
CA GLY A 344 -6.32 -0.08 2.56
C GLY A 344 -7.84 -0.23 2.42
N TYR A 345 -8.44 -1.29 3.01
CA TYR A 345 -9.88 -1.45 3.03
C TYR A 345 -10.55 -0.42 3.94
N GLY A 346 -11.72 0.06 3.52
CA GLY A 346 -12.63 0.83 4.35
C GLY A 346 -13.47 -0.04 5.28
N ASP A 347 -14.30 0.62 6.07
CA ASP A 347 -15.24 -0.02 7.00
C ASP A 347 -16.22 -0.95 6.28
N LEU A 348 -16.78 -0.52 5.14
CA LEU A 348 -17.73 -1.31 4.36
C LEU A 348 -17.14 -2.66 3.92
N GLN A 349 -15.92 -2.68 3.38
CA GLN A 349 -15.27 -3.91 2.91
C GLN A 349 -14.96 -4.85 4.09
N TYR A 350 -14.49 -4.31 5.21
CA TYR A 350 -14.27 -5.13 6.40
C TYR A 350 -15.58 -5.65 7.00
N ILE A 351 -16.65 -4.85 7.03
CA ILE A 351 -17.97 -5.29 7.48
C ILE A 351 -18.47 -6.45 6.61
N GLU A 352 -18.30 -6.37 5.29
CA GLU A 352 -18.69 -7.44 4.38
C GLU A 352 -17.93 -8.74 4.67
N LEU A 353 -16.60 -8.65 4.87
CA LEU A 353 -15.79 -9.80 5.26
C LEU A 353 -16.19 -10.36 6.63
N ILE A 354 -16.54 -9.50 7.59
CA ILE A 354 -17.02 -9.91 8.92
C ILE A 354 -18.34 -10.68 8.79
N ASN A 355 -19.28 -10.18 8.00
CA ASN A 355 -20.57 -10.81 7.78
C ASN A 355 -20.43 -12.15 7.05
N LYS A 356 -19.53 -12.25 6.07
CA LYS A 356 -19.23 -13.51 5.35
C LYS A 356 -18.56 -14.56 6.22
N ALA A 357 -17.68 -14.16 7.13
CA ALA A 357 -16.90 -15.08 7.96
C ALA A 357 -17.62 -15.53 9.24
N ARG A 358 -18.70 -14.87 9.64
CA ARG A 358 -19.42 -15.16 10.88
C ARG A 358 -20.31 -16.38 10.80
#